data_AF-A0AAP0WPL1-F1
#
_entry.id   AF-A0AAP0WPL1-F1
#
_cell.length_a   1.000
_cell.length_b   1.000
_cell.length_c   1.000
_cell.angle_alpha   90.00
_cell.angle_beta   90.00
_cell.angle_gamma   90.00
#
_symmetry.space_group_name_H-M   'P 1'
#
loop_
_entity.id
_entity.type
_entity.pdbx_description
1 polymer ?
#
loop_
_entity_poly.entity_id
_entity_poly.type
_entity_poly.pdbx_seq_one_letter_code
_entity_poly.pdbx_strand_id
1 'polypeptide(L)'
;MGITTKPPHTPTSSAPVVVIHMQDSDPKHPGFFTKPSQKDPNYKSRIDRGRPVAEEPEISDSVKRGFVVDLENPDPEENVVERPEKPVVCVRCHSLRYYGKVKDPTVENLLPDFDFDHTVGRKLVSTAGTRSVVLMVVDAADFDGSFPRKVARLVSATIDEKSAAWKEGKSGNVPRVVLVVTKIDLLPASISPTRLEHWVRQRAREGGANKVTSVHMVSAVRDWGLKNLVDDVIRLAGPRGNVWAIGAQNAGKSTLINSIGKHVGGKVTHLTEAPVPGTTLGIVRVEGVLPGQAKLFDTPGLLHPHQISTRLTREEQKLVQISKELKPRTYRIKPGHSVHIAGLMRLDIEESLVDTIYVTVWASPYLPLHMGRTENACKMLEDHFGHQLQPPTGEQRIEELGKWVRREFRICGNSWDSSSVDVAAAGLGWFAVGLKGEAVLGVWTYDGVDVTLRNSLIPYRSQIFEVAGFTGLKNCLKS
;
A
#
# COMPACT_ATOMS: atom_id res chain seq x y z
N MET A 1 -12.99 -56.92 25.33
CA MET A 1 -13.15 -56.49 23.92
C MET A 1 -14.62 -56.24 23.66
N GLY A 2 -14.99 -55.10 23.06
CA GLY A 2 -16.37 -54.81 22.68
C GLY A 2 -16.83 -53.42 23.11
N ILE A 3 -16.26 -52.39 22.49
CA ILE A 3 -16.59 -50.97 22.62
C ILE A 3 -18.00 -50.73 22.06
N THR A 4 -18.88 -50.10 22.85
CA THR A 4 -20.16 -49.55 22.36
C THR A 4 -20.05 -48.03 22.30
N THR A 5 -20.08 -47.52 21.07
CA THR A 5 -19.95 -46.11 20.70
C THR A 5 -21.29 -45.38 20.84
N LYS A 6 -21.28 -44.23 21.54
CA LYS A 6 -22.33 -43.20 21.48
C LYS A 6 -22.25 -42.43 20.14
N PRO A 7 -23.37 -41.92 19.60
CA PRO A 7 -23.36 -41.17 18.35
C PRO A 7 -22.79 -39.75 18.56
N PRO A 8 -22.09 -39.17 17.58
CA PRO A 8 -21.53 -37.83 17.71
C PRO A 8 -22.57 -36.75 17.46
N HIS A 9 -22.45 -35.69 18.27
CA HIS A 9 -23.16 -34.42 18.17
C HIS A 9 -22.98 -33.75 16.80
N THR A 10 -24.09 -33.24 16.25
CA THR A 10 -24.11 -32.28 15.15
C THR A 10 -23.55 -30.92 15.59
N PRO A 11 -22.57 -30.32 14.89
CA PRO A 11 -22.25 -28.92 15.06
C PRO A 11 -23.12 -28.06 14.12
N THR A 12 -23.84 -27.14 14.75
CA THR A 12 -24.57 -26.03 14.13
C THR A 12 -23.67 -25.19 13.21
N SER A 13 -24.14 -25.01 11.99
CA SER A 13 -23.75 -24.05 10.95
C SER A 13 -23.18 -22.72 11.49
N SER A 14 -21.88 -22.51 11.30
CA SER A 14 -21.25 -21.19 11.21
C SER A 14 -20.60 -21.05 9.83
N ALA A 15 -21.10 -20.14 9.00
CA ALA A 15 -20.56 -19.85 7.68
C ALA A 15 -19.08 -19.41 7.77
N PRO A 16 -18.23 -19.79 6.80
CA PRO A 16 -16.79 -19.68 6.95
C PRO A 16 -16.34 -18.24 6.73
N VAL A 17 -15.69 -17.67 7.73
CA VAL A 17 -14.65 -16.66 7.49
C VAL A 17 -13.58 -17.37 6.68
N VAL A 18 -13.21 -16.85 5.50
CA VAL A 18 -12.12 -17.45 4.73
C VAL A 18 -10.82 -17.27 5.49
N VAL A 19 -10.50 -18.24 6.34
CA VAL A 19 -9.20 -18.43 6.95
C VAL A 19 -8.55 -19.52 6.13
N ILE A 20 -7.49 -19.18 5.40
CA ILE A 20 -6.73 -20.18 4.65
C ILE A 20 -6.08 -21.12 5.66
N HIS A 21 -6.49 -22.39 5.62
CA HIS A 21 -5.98 -23.42 6.52
C HIS A 21 -4.51 -23.73 6.21
N MET A 22 -3.68 -23.79 7.25
CA MET A 22 -2.30 -24.24 7.13
C MET A 22 -2.27 -25.73 6.78
N GLN A 23 -1.49 -26.10 5.78
CA GLN A 23 -1.34 -27.47 5.31
C GLN A 23 0.11 -27.76 4.91
N ASP A 24 0.54 -29.02 4.99
CA ASP A 24 1.89 -29.48 4.61
C ASP A 24 1.85 -30.56 3.50
N SER A 25 0.71 -30.71 2.84
CA SER A 25 0.45 -31.78 1.86
C SER A 25 0.68 -31.37 0.41
N ASP A 26 0.31 -30.15 -0.01
CA ASP A 26 0.41 -29.70 -1.39
C ASP A 26 1.09 -28.33 -1.52
N PRO A 27 2.30 -28.26 -2.10
CA PRO A 27 3.01 -26.99 -2.29
C PRO A 27 2.31 -25.98 -3.20
N LYS A 28 1.33 -26.39 -4.01
CA LYS A 28 0.57 -25.53 -4.94
C LYS A 28 -0.70 -24.92 -4.34
N HIS A 29 -1.13 -25.37 -3.16
CA HIS A 29 -2.33 -24.84 -2.52
C HIS A 29 -2.02 -23.74 -1.48
N PRO A 30 -2.87 -22.70 -1.33
CA PRO A 30 -2.71 -21.70 -0.29
C PRO A 30 -2.60 -22.32 1.11
N GLY A 31 -1.72 -21.77 1.96
CA GLY A 31 -1.50 -22.27 3.33
C GLY A 31 -0.38 -23.32 3.47
N PHE A 32 0.31 -23.69 2.38
CA PHE A 32 1.44 -24.63 2.44
C PHE A 32 2.57 -24.14 3.36
N PHE A 33 3.05 -24.97 4.29
CA PHE A 33 4.22 -24.69 5.12
C PHE A 33 5.21 -25.85 5.12
N THR A 34 6.48 -25.54 5.35
CA THR A 34 7.53 -26.54 5.54
C THR A 34 8.00 -26.45 7.00
N LYS A 35 7.95 -27.56 7.73
CA LYS A 35 8.50 -27.60 9.10
C LYS A 35 10.02 -27.41 9.02
N PRO A 36 10.61 -26.49 9.83
CA PRO A 36 12.06 -26.40 9.92
C PRO A 36 12.62 -27.76 10.31
N SER A 37 13.72 -28.18 9.67
CA SER A 37 14.46 -29.35 10.15
C SER A 37 14.88 -29.11 11.59
N GLN A 38 14.72 -30.12 12.46
CA GLN A 38 15.32 -30.06 13.79
C GLN A 38 16.83 -29.92 13.59
N LYS A 39 17.39 -28.80 14.06
CA LYS A 39 18.84 -28.64 14.02
C LYS A 39 19.42 -29.68 14.96
N ASP A 40 20.30 -30.51 14.43
CA ASP A 40 21.07 -31.47 15.21
C ASP A 40 21.78 -30.70 16.35
N PRO A 41 21.68 -31.12 17.62
CA PRO A 41 22.40 -30.49 18.73
C PRO A 41 23.91 -30.40 18.50
N ASN A 42 24.46 -31.20 17.58
CA ASN A 42 25.87 -31.18 17.21
C ASN A 42 26.26 -30.21 16.09
N TYR A 43 25.37 -29.35 15.59
CA TYR A 43 25.73 -28.37 14.54
C TYR A 43 26.88 -27.42 14.95
N LYS A 44 27.17 -27.28 16.24
CA LYS A 44 28.31 -26.51 16.78
C LYS A 44 29.54 -27.35 17.17
N SER A 45 29.58 -28.66 16.93
CA SER A 45 30.75 -29.47 17.29
C SER A 45 31.97 -29.00 16.48
N ARG A 46 33.03 -28.58 17.18
CA ARG A 46 34.32 -28.19 16.59
C ARG A 46 34.82 -29.34 15.70
N ILE A 47 35.21 -29.02 14.47
CA ILE A 47 35.88 -29.96 13.57
C ILE A 47 37.12 -30.49 14.29
N ASP A 48 37.14 -31.79 14.56
CA ASP A 48 38.23 -32.48 15.23
C ASP A 48 39.46 -32.51 14.31
N ARG A 49 40.45 -31.66 14.58
CA ARG A 49 41.70 -31.53 13.79
C ARG A 49 42.70 -32.66 14.11
N GLY A 50 42.22 -33.88 14.25
CA GLY A 50 43.00 -35.04 14.72
C GLY A 50 43.14 -36.20 13.73
N ARG A 51 42.50 -36.17 12.55
CA ARG A 51 42.61 -37.26 11.56
C ARG A 51 43.41 -36.84 10.31
N PRO A 52 44.43 -37.61 9.88
CA PRO A 52 45.14 -37.36 8.63
C PRO A 52 44.19 -37.54 7.44
N VAL A 53 44.17 -36.53 6.57
CA VAL A 53 43.43 -36.53 5.30
C VAL A 53 44.22 -37.34 4.29
N ALA A 54 43.94 -38.63 4.21
CA ALA A 54 44.30 -39.49 3.08
C ALA A 54 43.22 -40.56 2.94
N GLU A 55 42.66 -40.68 1.74
CA GLU A 55 41.53 -41.55 1.34
C GLU A 55 40.12 -40.96 1.47
N GLU A 56 39.83 -39.90 0.70
CA GLU A 56 38.53 -39.80 0.00
C GLU A 56 38.75 -39.18 -1.40
N PRO A 57 38.19 -39.76 -2.49
CA PRO A 57 38.51 -39.34 -3.86
C PRO A 57 37.62 -38.24 -4.44
N GLU A 58 36.80 -37.53 -3.65
CA GLU A 58 35.87 -36.53 -4.19
C GLU A 58 35.83 -35.24 -3.36
N ILE A 59 36.05 -34.10 -4.03
CA ILE A 59 36.05 -32.75 -3.46
C ILE A 59 34.60 -32.24 -3.42
N SER A 60 34.03 -32.06 -2.23
CA SER A 60 32.71 -31.44 -2.05
C SER A 60 32.76 -29.91 -2.18
N ASP A 61 31.67 -29.32 -2.70
CA ASP A 61 31.45 -27.89 -3.01
C ASP A 61 31.54 -26.91 -1.82
N SER A 62 32.01 -27.35 -0.65
CA SER A 62 32.11 -26.55 0.57
C SER A 62 33.37 -25.67 0.66
N VAL A 63 34.20 -25.64 -0.39
CA VAL A 63 35.48 -24.90 -0.42
C VAL A 63 35.38 -23.55 -1.15
N LYS A 64 34.21 -23.16 -1.69
CA LYS A 64 34.03 -21.85 -2.35
C LYS A 64 33.18 -20.87 -1.52
N ARG A 65 33.91 -19.97 -0.82
CA ARG A 65 33.49 -18.71 -0.16
C ARG A 65 33.06 -18.91 1.30
N GLY A 66 33.72 -18.39 2.33
CA GLY A 66 34.79 -17.42 2.48
C GLY A 66 34.66 -16.84 3.91
N PHE A 67 35.74 -16.89 4.68
CA PHE A 67 35.80 -16.55 6.12
C PHE A 67 35.37 -15.10 6.44
N VAL A 68 34.66 -14.91 7.54
CA VAL A 68 34.73 -13.70 8.39
C VAL A 68 35.35 -14.15 9.71
N VAL A 69 36.49 -13.55 10.05
CA VAL A 69 37.16 -13.71 11.34
C VAL A 69 36.55 -12.66 12.27
N ASP A 70 35.79 -13.10 13.28
CA ASP A 70 35.45 -12.25 14.42
C ASP A 70 36.38 -12.59 15.59
N LEU A 71 36.97 -11.53 16.13
CA LEU A 71 37.92 -11.52 17.24
C LEU A 71 37.30 -12.14 18.51
N GLU A 72 38.11 -12.95 19.18
CA GLU A 72 37.81 -13.62 20.43
C GLU A 72 37.49 -12.61 21.55
N ASN A 73 36.37 -12.82 22.24
CA ASN A 73 36.19 -12.45 23.64
C ASN A 73 35.67 -13.69 24.38
N PRO A 74 36.22 -14.04 25.55
CA PRO A 74 35.80 -15.22 26.30
C PRO A 74 34.42 -15.02 26.94
N ASP A 75 33.61 -16.08 26.91
CA ASP A 75 32.22 -16.14 27.36
C ASP A 75 32.04 -15.80 28.86
N PRO A 76 30.96 -15.10 29.26
CA PRO A 76 30.34 -15.29 30.55
C PRO A 76 29.14 -16.25 30.41
N GLU A 77 29.23 -17.37 31.14
CA GLU A 77 28.21 -18.36 31.50
C GLU A 77 26.80 -18.19 30.88
N GLU A 78 26.45 -19.11 29.95
CA GLU A 78 25.12 -19.21 29.34
C GLU A 78 24.07 -19.65 30.38
N ASN A 79 23.34 -18.69 30.93
CA ASN A 79 21.98 -18.92 31.41
C ASN A 79 21.13 -19.36 30.21
N VAL A 80 20.47 -20.53 30.31
CA VAL A 80 19.54 -21.06 29.31
C VAL A 80 18.32 -20.14 29.22
N VAL A 81 18.42 -19.10 28.38
CA VAL A 81 17.26 -18.32 27.95
C VAL A 81 16.55 -19.17 26.90
N GLU A 82 15.39 -19.72 27.25
CA GLU A 82 14.46 -20.31 26.27
C GLU A 82 14.27 -19.32 25.12
N ARG A 83 14.84 -19.64 23.96
CA ARG A 83 14.62 -18.84 22.76
C ARG A 83 13.15 -19.01 22.38
N PRO A 84 12.37 -17.93 22.23
CA PRO A 84 10.98 -18.06 21.82
C PRO A 84 10.91 -18.85 20.52
N GLU A 85 10.10 -19.91 20.50
CA GLU A 85 9.89 -20.74 19.32
C GLU A 85 9.52 -19.84 18.14
N LYS A 86 10.25 -19.97 17.03
CA LYS A 86 9.94 -19.19 15.82
C LYS A 86 8.57 -19.66 15.32
N PRO A 87 7.59 -18.75 15.13
CA PRO A 87 6.28 -19.14 14.67
C PRO A 87 6.39 -19.81 13.31
N VAL A 88 5.65 -20.91 13.12
CA VAL A 88 5.56 -21.58 11.82
C VAL A 88 4.87 -20.62 10.85
N VAL A 89 5.56 -20.28 9.77
CA VAL A 89 5.06 -19.35 8.74
C VAL A 89 4.91 -20.13 7.43
N CYS A 90 3.77 -19.95 6.73
CA CYS A 90 3.59 -20.58 5.42
C CYS A 90 4.69 -20.16 4.44
N VAL A 91 5.00 -21.02 3.47
CA VAL A 91 6.06 -20.80 2.47
C VAL A 91 5.83 -19.51 1.70
N ARG A 92 4.56 -19.16 1.41
CA ARG A 92 4.20 -17.89 0.80
C ARG A 92 4.64 -16.71 1.68
N CYS A 93 4.17 -16.61 2.91
CA CYS A 93 4.52 -15.51 3.81
C CYS A 93 6.03 -15.46 4.11
N HIS A 94 6.70 -16.60 4.25
CA HIS A 94 8.15 -16.66 4.40
C HIS A 94 8.86 -16.11 3.15
N SER A 95 8.44 -16.51 1.95
CA SER A 95 9.03 -16.05 0.70
C SER A 95 8.80 -14.56 0.45
N LEU A 96 7.62 -14.06 0.82
CA LEU A 96 7.32 -12.63 0.78
C LEU A 96 8.19 -11.84 1.77
N ARG A 97 8.40 -12.37 2.99
CA ARG A 97 9.22 -11.72 4.03
C ARG A 97 10.70 -11.63 3.69
N TYR A 98 11.31 -12.74 3.27
CA TYR A 98 12.77 -12.81 3.10
C TYR A 98 13.23 -12.53 1.68
N TYR A 99 12.43 -12.88 0.67
CA TYR A 99 12.83 -12.76 -0.73
C TYR A 99 12.02 -11.71 -1.49
N GLY A 100 10.94 -11.19 -0.91
CA GLY A 100 10.07 -10.22 -1.59
C GLY A 100 9.49 -10.76 -2.89
N LYS A 101 9.31 -12.08 -3.02
CA LYS A 101 8.80 -12.77 -4.21
C LYS A 101 7.77 -13.82 -3.80
N VAL A 102 6.69 -13.93 -4.57
CA VAL A 102 5.77 -15.08 -4.50
C VAL A 102 6.37 -16.15 -5.42
N LYS A 103 6.47 -17.39 -4.93
CA LYS A 103 7.05 -18.50 -5.71
C LYS A 103 6.17 -18.86 -6.92
N ASP A 104 4.85 -18.76 -6.77
CA ASP A 104 3.89 -19.04 -7.82
C ASP A 104 2.83 -17.92 -7.91
N PRO A 105 2.88 -17.06 -8.95
CA PRO A 105 1.89 -16.01 -9.18
C PRO A 105 0.47 -16.53 -9.43
N THR A 106 0.32 -17.76 -9.96
CA THR A 106 -1.00 -18.32 -10.29
C THR A 106 -1.82 -18.63 -9.04
N VAL A 107 -1.15 -18.94 -7.93
CA VAL A 107 -1.77 -19.18 -6.62
C VAL A 107 -2.33 -17.89 -6.01
N GLU A 108 -1.82 -16.70 -6.37
CA GLU A 108 -2.41 -15.42 -5.93
C GLU A 108 -3.81 -15.23 -6.50
N ASN A 109 -4.04 -15.63 -7.76
CA ASN A 109 -5.35 -15.52 -8.41
C ASN A 109 -6.39 -16.47 -7.79
N LEU A 110 -5.94 -17.49 -7.05
CA LEU A 110 -6.81 -18.44 -6.34
C LEU A 110 -7.22 -17.94 -4.95
N LEU A 111 -6.66 -16.82 -4.49
CA LEU A 111 -7.02 -16.23 -3.22
C LEU A 111 -8.36 -15.48 -3.37
N PRO A 112 -9.36 -15.78 -2.53
CA PRO A 112 -10.60 -15.05 -2.59
C PRO A 112 -10.40 -13.59 -2.16
N ASP A 113 -11.04 -12.69 -2.90
CA ASP A 113 -11.11 -11.29 -2.51
C ASP A 113 -11.75 -11.14 -1.12
N PHE A 114 -11.20 -10.25 -0.32
CA PHE A 114 -11.76 -9.97 0.99
C PHE A 114 -13.11 -9.26 0.85
N ASP A 115 -14.19 -10.00 1.08
CA ASP A 115 -15.54 -9.45 1.15
C ASP A 115 -15.73 -8.66 2.46
N PHE A 116 -15.47 -7.37 2.36
CA PHE A 116 -15.65 -6.42 3.45
C PHE A 116 -17.11 -6.36 3.94
N ASP A 117 -18.07 -6.36 3.03
CA ASP A 117 -19.48 -6.11 3.33
C ASP A 117 -20.03 -7.25 4.20
N HIS A 118 -19.73 -8.49 3.82
CA HIS A 118 -20.16 -9.66 4.57
C HIS A 118 -19.42 -9.81 5.91
N THR A 119 -18.12 -9.49 5.96
CA THR A 119 -17.26 -9.83 7.12
C THR A 119 -17.20 -8.73 8.17
N VAL A 120 -17.04 -7.47 7.75
CA VAL A 120 -16.86 -6.31 8.63
C VAL A 120 -18.11 -5.45 8.65
N GLY A 121 -18.80 -5.28 7.51
CA GLY A 121 -20.05 -4.53 7.41
C GLY A 121 -21.07 -4.96 8.46
N ARG A 122 -21.38 -6.26 8.55
CA ARG A 122 -22.29 -6.80 9.58
C ARG A 122 -21.85 -6.50 11.02
N LYS A 123 -20.55 -6.54 11.31
CA LYS A 123 -20.01 -6.26 12.65
C LYS A 123 -20.06 -4.78 13.01
N LEU A 124 -19.90 -3.88 12.03
CA LEU A 124 -20.05 -2.43 12.19
C LEU A 124 -21.53 -2.01 12.33
N VAL A 125 -22.42 -2.72 11.63
CA VAL A 125 -23.87 -2.46 11.64
C VAL A 125 -24.53 -2.98 12.92
N SER A 126 -23.96 -3.98 13.61
CA SER A 126 -24.52 -4.49 14.87
C SER A 126 -24.85 -3.36 15.88
N THR A 127 -26.09 -3.33 16.36
CA THR A 127 -26.63 -2.34 17.31
C THR A 127 -26.38 -2.72 18.76
N ALA A 128 -26.28 -4.02 19.05
CA ALA A 128 -25.81 -4.57 20.31
C ALA A 128 -24.28 -4.77 20.23
N GLY A 129 -23.52 -4.08 21.07
CA GLY A 129 -22.08 -4.32 21.14
C GLY A 129 -21.23 -3.17 21.67
N THR A 130 -19.93 -3.43 21.72
CA THR A 130 -18.91 -2.48 22.16
C THR A 130 -18.66 -1.39 21.13
N ARG A 131 -18.18 -0.22 21.58
CA ARG A 131 -17.87 0.93 20.71
C ARG A 131 -17.00 0.48 19.54
N SER A 132 -17.37 0.87 18.32
CA SER A 132 -16.61 0.54 17.12
C SER A 132 -15.91 1.78 16.58
N VAL A 133 -14.61 1.65 16.32
CA VAL A 133 -13.76 2.65 15.67
C VAL A 133 -13.27 2.07 14.35
N VAL A 134 -13.44 2.82 13.26
CA VAL A 134 -13.00 2.45 11.91
C VAL A 134 -11.79 3.31 11.59
N LEU A 135 -10.61 2.70 11.58
CA LEU A 135 -9.36 3.32 11.13
C LEU A 135 -9.28 3.16 9.60
N MET A 136 -9.60 4.22 8.87
CA MET A 136 -9.43 4.26 7.41
C MET A 136 -8.01 4.72 7.08
N VAL A 137 -7.18 3.81 6.61
CA VAL A 137 -5.77 4.05 6.27
C VAL A 137 -5.64 4.39 4.79
N VAL A 138 -5.06 5.55 4.49
CA VAL A 138 -4.96 6.10 3.14
C VAL A 138 -3.54 6.65 2.92
N ASP A 139 -2.98 6.44 1.73
CA ASP A 139 -1.67 6.96 1.34
C ASP A 139 -1.76 8.44 0.96
N ALA A 140 -0.91 9.29 1.53
CA ALA A 140 -0.87 10.72 1.20
C ALA A 140 -0.54 11.00 -0.27
N ALA A 141 0.37 10.22 -0.87
CA ALA A 141 0.84 10.44 -2.23
C ALA A 141 -0.10 9.85 -3.30
N ASP A 142 -0.90 8.85 -2.94
CA ASP A 142 -1.91 8.22 -3.80
C ASP A 142 -3.27 8.13 -3.09
N PHE A 143 -3.78 9.29 -2.66
CA PHE A 143 -5.03 9.34 -1.88
C PHE A 143 -6.19 8.69 -2.63
N ASP A 144 -6.42 9.07 -3.88
CA ASP A 144 -7.55 8.58 -4.66
C ASP A 144 -7.48 7.10 -5.00
N GLY A 145 -6.27 6.60 -5.27
CA GLY A 145 -6.05 5.19 -5.48
C GLY A 145 -6.25 4.39 -4.19
N SER A 146 -5.80 4.89 -3.04
CA SER A 146 -5.82 4.15 -1.78
C SER A 146 -7.08 4.33 -0.92
N PHE A 147 -7.94 5.30 -1.24
CA PHE A 147 -9.12 5.62 -0.45
C PHE A 147 -10.24 4.56 -0.64
N PRO A 148 -10.70 3.89 0.44
CA PRO A 148 -11.66 2.81 0.33
C PRO A 148 -13.10 3.31 0.17
N ARG A 149 -13.46 3.83 -1.02
CA ARG A 149 -14.75 4.47 -1.32
C ARG A 149 -15.97 3.63 -0.95
N LYS A 150 -15.96 2.32 -1.24
CA LYS A 150 -17.06 1.40 -0.90
C LYS A 150 -17.31 1.36 0.61
N VAL A 151 -16.23 1.21 1.39
CA VAL A 151 -16.27 1.20 2.85
C VAL A 151 -16.72 2.55 3.41
N ALA A 152 -16.19 3.64 2.86
CA ALA A 152 -16.58 5.00 3.25
C ALA A 152 -18.09 5.25 3.11
N ARG A 153 -18.69 4.82 1.99
CA ARG A 153 -20.14 4.93 1.74
C ARG A 153 -20.95 4.05 2.70
N LEU A 154 -20.55 2.79 2.88
CA LEU A 154 -21.25 1.86 3.79
C LEU A 154 -21.25 2.38 5.23
N VAL A 155 -20.09 2.82 5.72
CA VAL A 155 -19.96 3.33 7.09
C VAL A 155 -20.74 4.63 7.25
N SER A 156 -20.71 5.52 6.25
CA SER A 156 -21.50 6.76 6.31
C SER A 156 -23.01 6.49 6.33
N ALA A 157 -23.51 5.58 5.49
CA ALA A 157 -24.92 5.16 5.52
C ALA A 157 -25.31 4.60 6.89
N THR A 158 -24.47 3.73 7.47
CA THR A 158 -24.67 3.17 8.81
C THR A 158 -24.69 4.26 9.89
N ILE A 159 -23.84 5.28 9.77
CA ILE A 159 -23.81 6.42 10.71
C ILE A 159 -25.12 7.21 10.60
N ASP A 160 -25.60 7.50 9.40
CA ASP A 160 -26.80 8.30 9.18
C ASP A 160 -28.05 7.59 9.70
N GLU A 161 -28.22 6.31 9.39
CA GLU A 161 -29.31 5.46 9.89
C GLU A 161 -29.33 5.41 11.43
N LYS A 162 -28.19 5.13 12.05
CA LYS A 162 -28.10 5.03 13.51
C LYS A 162 -28.22 6.39 14.21
N SER A 163 -27.78 7.48 13.58
CA SER A 163 -27.94 8.83 14.10
C SER A 163 -29.41 9.25 14.14
N ALA A 164 -30.20 8.86 13.13
CA ALA A 164 -31.64 9.08 13.12
C ALA A 164 -32.32 8.27 14.22
N ALA A 165 -32.01 6.97 14.33
CA ALA A 165 -32.55 6.10 15.38
C ALA A 165 -32.22 6.61 16.80
N TRP A 166 -31.03 7.18 17.01
CA TRP A 166 -30.64 7.77 18.29
C TRP A 166 -31.48 9.00 18.66
N LYS A 167 -31.81 9.86 17.69
CA LYS A 167 -32.73 11.00 17.90
C LYS A 167 -34.14 10.56 18.27
N GLU A 168 -34.55 9.37 17.84
CA GLU A 168 -35.82 8.73 18.20
C GLU A 168 -35.77 7.97 19.55
N GLY A 169 -34.68 8.10 20.32
CA GLY A 169 -34.52 7.47 21.63
C GLY A 169 -34.07 6.00 21.60
N LYS A 170 -33.70 5.44 20.43
CA LYS A 170 -33.18 4.07 20.33
C LYS A 170 -31.69 4.05 20.66
N SER A 171 -31.25 3.10 21.49
CA SER A 171 -29.83 2.91 21.82
C SER A 171 -29.06 2.36 20.61
N GLY A 172 -28.37 3.22 19.87
CA GLY A 172 -27.54 2.84 18.73
C GLY A 172 -26.05 3.11 18.98
N ASN A 173 -25.20 2.10 18.78
CA ASN A 173 -23.75 2.32 18.75
C ASN A 173 -23.34 2.85 17.37
N VAL A 174 -23.09 4.16 17.28
CA VAL A 174 -22.62 4.83 16.07
C VAL A 174 -21.11 4.62 15.90
N PRO A 175 -20.66 4.07 14.75
CA PRO A 175 -19.23 3.86 14.51
C PRO A 175 -18.51 5.21 14.35
N ARG A 176 -17.28 5.28 14.87
CA ARG A 176 -16.42 6.47 14.78
C ARG A 176 -15.39 6.26 13.69
N VAL A 177 -15.36 7.15 12.70
CA VAL A 177 -14.41 7.07 11.58
C VAL A 177 -13.20 7.93 11.86
N VAL A 178 -12.03 7.32 11.95
CA VAL A 178 -10.73 7.97 12.08
C VAL A 178 -10.01 7.80 10.75
N LEU A 179 -9.75 8.90 10.05
CA LEU A 179 -9.02 8.89 8.80
C LEU A 179 -7.53 9.07 9.09
N VAL A 180 -6.72 8.07 8.73
CA VAL A 180 -5.28 8.05 8.94
C VAL A 180 -4.57 8.19 7.60
N VAL A 181 -3.95 9.34 7.40
CA VAL A 181 -3.16 9.66 6.20
C VAL A 181 -1.71 9.29 6.47
N THR A 182 -1.24 8.23 5.83
CA THR A 182 0.11 7.67 6.00
C THR A 182 1.08 8.22 4.96
N LYS A 183 2.38 7.96 5.17
CA LYS A 183 3.47 8.31 4.24
C LYS A 183 3.57 9.80 3.94
N ILE A 184 3.21 10.64 4.91
CA ILE A 184 3.33 12.10 4.77
C ILE A 184 4.77 12.56 4.53
N ASP A 185 5.75 11.73 4.90
CA ASP A 185 7.17 11.95 4.65
C ASP A 185 7.57 11.92 3.17
N LEU A 186 6.69 11.41 2.30
CA LEU A 186 6.84 11.44 0.85
C LEU A 186 6.36 12.76 0.24
N LEU A 187 5.57 13.54 0.97
CA LEU A 187 5.13 14.84 0.52
C LEU A 187 6.20 15.91 0.80
N PRO A 188 6.32 16.94 -0.05
CA PRO A 188 7.23 18.06 0.19
C PRO A 188 6.98 18.77 1.52
N ALA A 189 8.05 19.15 2.21
CA ALA A 189 7.97 19.88 3.48
C ALA A 189 7.32 21.27 3.38
N SER A 190 7.12 21.80 2.17
CA SER A 190 6.49 23.11 1.92
C SER A 190 4.98 23.14 2.14
N ILE A 191 4.33 21.98 2.31
CA ILE A 191 2.88 21.90 2.49
C ILE A 191 2.50 22.24 3.92
N SER A 192 1.58 23.20 4.08
CA SER A 192 0.98 23.51 5.37
C SER A 192 0.13 22.33 5.89
N PRO A 193 0.34 21.86 7.12
CA PRO A 193 -0.49 20.80 7.72
C PRO A 193 -1.99 21.13 7.74
N THR A 194 -2.35 22.39 8.00
CA THR A 194 -3.75 22.85 8.03
C THR A 194 -4.40 22.75 6.64
N ARG A 195 -3.68 23.15 5.59
CA ARG A 195 -4.14 23.03 4.21
C ARG A 195 -4.31 21.56 3.81
N LEU A 196 -3.35 20.72 4.17
CA LEU A 196 -3.40 19.29 3.88
C LEU A 196 -4.59 18.63 4.58
N GLU A 197 -4.83 18.93 5.85
CA GLU A 197 -5.99 18.42 6.58
C GLU A 197 -7.30 18.85 5.91
N HIS A 198 -7.43 20.12 5.53
CA HIS A 198 -8.63 20.62 4.85
C HIS A 198 -8.86 19.89 3.52
N TRP A 199 -7.82 19.75 2.69
CA TRP A 199 -7.87 19.04 1.43
C TRP A 199 -8.28 17.58 1.61
N VAL A 200 -7.67 16.88 2.59
CA VAL A 200 -7.98 15.49 2.93
C VAL A 200 -9.45 15.33 3.35
N ARG A 201 -9.96 16.22 4.20
CA ARG A 201 -11.37 16.19 4.63
C ARG A 201 -12.33 16.43 3.49
N GLN A 202 -12.02 17.39 2.62
CA GLN A 202 -12.82 17.65 1.43
C GLN A 202 -12.84 16.41 0.52
N ARG A 203 -11.66 15.85 0.23
CA ARG A 203 -11.56 14.68 -0.65
C ARG A 203 -12.21 13.43 -0.07
N ALA A 204 -12.12 13.23 1.24
CA ALA A 204 -12.82 12.16 1.94
C ALA A 204 -14.35 12.28 1.81
N ARG A 205 -14.91 13.50 1.91
CA ARG A 205 -16.34 13.76 1.69
C ARG A 205 -16.75 13.44 0.26
N GLU A 206 -15.98 13.88 -0.74
CA GLU A 206 -16.20 13.55 -2.16
C GLU A 206 -16.10 12.03 -2.42
N GLY A 207 -15.27 11.33 -1.64
CA GLY A 207 -15.16 9.87 -1.63
C GLY A 207 -16.32 9.13 -0.96
N GLY A 208 -17.23 9.85 -0.28
CA GLY A 208 -18.40 9.30 0.41
C GLY A 208 -18.23 9.13 1.92
N ALA A 209 -17.16 9.64 2.53
CA ALA A 209 -16.99 9.72 3.99
C ALA A 209 -17.46 11.08 4.51
N ASN A 210 -18.77 11.23 4.71
CA ASN A 210 -19.37 12.51 5.09
C ASN A 210 -19.05 12.92 6.54
N LYS A 211 -18.95 11.94 7.44
CA LYS A 211 -18.80 12.12 8.88
C LYS A 211 -17.50 11.50 9.40
N VAL A 212 -16.39 12.18 9.15
CA VAL A 212 -15.07 11.81 9.71
C VAL A 212 -14.94 12.43 11.11
N THR A 213 -14.70 11.59 12.13
CA THR A 213 -14.56 12.01 13.54
C THR A 213 -13.25 12.76 13.76
N SER A 214 -12.14 12.22 13.26
CA SER A 214 -10.81 12.84 13.35
C SER A 214 -9.96 12.46 12.15
N VAL A 215 -8.99 13.32 11.83
CA VAL A 215 -7.99 13.09 10.78
C VAL A 215 -6.62 13.12 11.44
N HIS A 216 -5.81 12.11 11.18
CA HIS A 216 -4.44 12.03 11.67
C HIS A 216 -3.48 11.85 10.51
N MET A 217 -2.47 12.70 10.45
CA MET A 217 -1.35 12.60 9.53
C MET A 217 -0.23 11.87 10.23
N VAL A 218 0.32 10.82 9.60
CA VAL A 218 1.35 9.99 10.22
C VAL A 218 2.44 9.58 9.24
N SER A 219 3.67 9.48 9.75
CA SER A 219 4.74 8.75 9.10
C SER A 219 5.18 7.62 10.00
N ALA A 220 4.82 6.39 9.64
CA ALA A 220 5.21 5.20 10.38
C ALA A 220 6.72 4.91 10.28
N VAL A 221 7.39 5.44 9.25
CA VAL A 221 8.83 5.30 9.03
C VAL A 221 9.63 6.31 9.85
N ARG A 222 9.09 7.53 10.04
CA ARG A 222 9.72 8.59 10.83
C ARG A 222 9.18 8.67 12.27
N ASP A 223 8.37 7.71 12.70
CA ASP A 223 7.64 7.70 13.98
C ASP A 223 6.92 9.02 14.30
N TRP A 224 6.42 9.71 13.27
CA TRP A 224 5.78 11.01 13.40
C TRP A 224 4.26 10.90 13.45
N GLY A 225 3.62 11.63 14.36
CA GLY A 225 2.16 11.71 14.49
C GLY A 225 1.50 10.48 15.15
N LEU A 226 2.25 9.40 15.40
CA LEU A 226 1.73 8.15 15.96
C LEU A 226 1.16 8.30 17.37
N LYS A 227 1.82 9.08 18.25
CA LYS A 227 1.35 9.29 19.62
C LYS A 227 -0.06 9.90 19.66
N ASN A 228 -0.27 10.98 18.90
CA ASN A 228 -1.56 11.65 18.82
C ASN A 228 -2.66 10.75 18.25
N LEU A 229 -2.32 9.91 17.26
CA LEU A 229 -3.22 8.90 16.71
C LEU A 229 -3.61 7.87 17.78
N VAL A 230 -2.63 7.31 18.49
CA VAL A 230 -2.86 6.29 19.52
C VAL A 230 -3.71 6.84 20.65
N ASP A 231 -3.40 8.03 21.17
CA ASP A 231 -4.15 8.67 22.25
C ASP A 231 -5.62 8.91 21.85
N ASP A 232 -5.87 9.37 20.61
CA ASP A 232 -7.23 9.56 20.10
C ASP A 232 -7.96 8.22 19.91
N VAL A 233 -7.32 7.21 19.33
CA VAL A 233 -7.92 5.89 19.13
C VAL A 233 -8.29 5.24 20.46
N ILE A 234 -7.41 5.31 21.46
CA ILE A 234 -7.67 4.81 22.82
C ILE A 234 -8.89 5.51 23.42
N ARG A 235 -8.94 6.85 23.31
CA ARG A 235 -10.07 7.65 23.79
C ARG A 235 -11.39 7.29 23.09
N LEU A 236 -11.38 7.11 21.77
CA LEU A 236 -12.58 6.81 20.98
C LEU A 236 -13.08 5.38 21.18
N ALA A 237 -12.16 4.42 21.32
CA ALA A 237 -12.47 3.00 21.56
C ALA A 237 -12.96 2.77 23.00
N GLY A 238 -12.35 3.43 23.99
CA GLY A 238 -12.59 3.16 25.40
C GLY A 238 -12.13 1.75 25.84
N PRO A 239 -12.47 1.32 27.07
CA PRO A 239 -11.85 0.14 27.69
C PRO A 239 -12.21 -1.22 27.07
N ARG A 240 -13.27 -1.29 26.26
CA ARG A 240 -13.76 -2.55 25.63
C ARG A 240 -14.05 -2.40 24.13
N GLY A 241 -13.62 -1.31 23.50
CA GLY A 241 -13.95 -1.01 22.11
C GLY A 241 -13.28 -1.93 21.09
N ASN A 242 -13.87 -2.03 19.89
CA ASN A 242 -13.28 -2.71 18.75
C ASN A 242 -12.78 -1.68 17.73
N VAL A 243 -11.53 -1.81 17.30
CA VAL A 243 -10.89 -0.95 16.32
C VAL A 243 -10.61 -1.76 15.06
N TRP A 244 -11.08 -1.29 13.91
CA TRP A 244 -10.95 -1.98 12.61
C TRP A 244 -10.05 -1.18 11.70
N ALA A 245 -8.86 -1.69 11.39
CA ALA A 245 -7.93 -1.08 10.45
C ALA A 245 -8.24 -1.54 9.03
N ILE A 246 -8.65 -0.62 8.16
CA ILE A 246 -9.11 -0.87 6.80
C ILE A 246 -8.45 0.13 5.86
N GLY A 247 -7.95 -0.35 4.73
CA GLY A 247 -7.35 0.50 3.70
C GLY A 247 -6.91 -0.33 2.51
N ALA A 248 -6.48 0.36 1.45
CA ALA A 248 -5.91 -0.31 0.30
C ALA A 248 -4.64 -1.10 0.67
N GLN A 249 -4.34 -2.11 -0.12
CA GLN A 249 -3.18 -3.00 0.05
C GLN A 249 -1.84 -2.23 0.18
N ASN A 250 -1.69 -1.13 -0.56
CA ASN A 250 -0.48 -0.31 -0.58
C ASN A 250 -0.51 0.91 0.35
N ALA A 251 -1.57 1.08 1.15
CA ALA A 251 -1.76 2.26 2.02
C ALA A 251 -0.83 2.29 3.24
N GLY A 252 -0.03 1.26 3.49
CA GLY A 252 0.89 1.20 4.64
C GLY A 252 0.23 0.79 5.97
N LYS A 253 -0.93 0.13 5.91
CA LYS A 253 -1.67 -0.38 7.08
C LYS A 253 -0.82 -1.28 7.98
N SER A 254 -0.12 -2.27 7.43
CA SER A 254 0.71 -3.19 8.23
C SER A 254 1.88 -2.48 8.91
N THR A 255 2.54 -1.56 8.20
CA THR A 255 3.60 -0.71 8.76
C THR A 255 3.07 0.16 9.90
N LEU A 256 1.90 0.77 9.72
CA LEU A 256 1.25 1.58 10.74
C LEU A 256 0.95 0.78 12.01
N ILE A 257 0.33 -0.39 11.89
CA ILE A 257 -0.02 -1.23 13.03
C ILE A 257 1.23 -1.67 13.80
N ASN A 258 2.30 -2.01 13.08
CA ASN A 258 3.57 -2.40 13.69
C ASN A 258 4.21 -1.23 14.46
N SER A 259 4.23 -0.03 13.89
CA SER A 259 4.77 1.15 14.57
C SER A 259 3.92 1.54 15.79
N ILE A 260 2.59 1.43 15.71
CA ILE A 260 1.70 1.62 16.87
C ILE A 260 2.04 0.61 17.97
N GLY A 261 2.22 -0.67 17.63
CA GLY A 261 2.53 -1.70 18.62
C GLY A 261 3.90 -1.50 19.29
N LYS A 262 4.91 -1.04 18.55
CA LYS A 262 6.21 -0.63 19.11
C LYS A 262 6.05 0.53 20.09
N HIS A 263 5.22 1.51 19.78
CA HIS A 263 5.03 2.73 20.59
C HIS A 263 4.31 2.46 21.93
N VAL A 264 3.39 1.50 21.97
CA VAL A 264 2.63 1.17 23.19
C VAL A 264 3.40 0.25 24.14
N GLY A 265 4.57 -0.26 23.75
CA GLY A 265 5.44 -1.07 24.62
C GLY A 265 4.96 -2.51 24.84
N GLY A 266 3.98 -2.98 24.06
CA GLY A 266 3.59 -4.39 24.05
C GLY A 266 4.65 -5.25 23.35
N LYS A 267 4.92 -6.47 23.86
CA LYS A 267 5.54 -7.53 23.05
C LYS A 267 4.59 -7.88 21.91
N VAL A 268 4.63 -7.11 20.82
CA VAL A 268 3.85 -7.40 19.61
C VAL A 268 4.34 -8.75 19.10
N THR A 269 3.50 -9.77 19.18
CA THR A 269 3.75 -11.03 18.47
C THR A 269 3.92 -10.70 16.99
N HIS A 270 5.14 -10.93 16.47
CA HIS A 270 5.63 -10.47 15.18
C HIS A 270 4.57 -10.46 14.05
N LEU A 271 3.98 -9.29 13.83
CA LEU A 271 3.13 -9.01 12.69
C LEU A 271 4.03 -8.88 11.46
N THR A 272 3.69 -9.65 10.43
CA THR A 272 4.28 -9.72 9.08
C THR A 272 4.86 -8.38 8.57
N GLU A 273 6.15 -8.13 8.80
CA GLU A 273 6.91 -7.09 8.09
C GLU A 273 7.36 -7.66 6.73
N ALA A 274 6.58 -7.39 5.69
CA ALA A 274 7.05 -7.37 4.32
C ALA A 274 6.23 -6.31 3.55
N PRO A 275 6.84 -5.28 2.96
CA PRO A 275 6.17 -4.37 2.04
C PRO A 275 5.90 -5.13 0.74
N VAL A 276 4.86 -5.97 0.76
CA VAL A 276 4.43 -6.73 -0.41
C VAL A 276 2.91 -6.65 -0.52
N PRO A 277 2.37 -6.32 -1.71
CA PRO A 277 0.95 -6.45 -1.97
C PRO A 277 0.49 -7.90 -1.72
N GLY A 278 -0.42 -8.13 -0.77
CA GLY A 278 -1.10 -9.42 -0.58
C GLY A 278 -0.90 -10.07 0.79
N THR A 279 -0.38 -9.34 1.77
CA THR A 279 0.24 -9.93 2.97
C THR A 279 -0.71 -10.31 4.11
N THR A 280 -2.01 -9.98 4.05
CA THR A 280 -2.98 -10.36 5.09
C THR A 280 -4.14 -11.12 4.45
N LEU A 281 -4.18 -12.45 4.64
CA LEU A 281 -5.17 -13.35 4.01
C LEU A 281 -6.45 -13.56 4.86
N GLY A 282 -6.53 -12.95 6.05
CA GLY A 282 -7.70 -13.01 6.94
C GLY A 282 -7.64 -11.93 8.02
N ILE A 283 -8.73 -11.71 8.75
CA ILE A 283 -8.75 -10.69 9.82
C ILE A 283 -7.87 -11.16 10.98
N VAL A 284 -6.82 -10.41 11.28
CA VAL A 284 -5.90 -10.70 12.39
C VAL A 284 -6.27 -9.84 13.58
N ARG A 285 -6.50 -10.47 14.74
CA ARG A 285 -6.61 -9.74 16.00
C ARG A 285 -5.22 -9.40 16.51
N VAL A 286 -4.96 -8.12 16.72
CA VAL A 286 -3.72 -7.61 17.28
C VAL A 286 -3.91 -7.42 18.78
N GLU A 287 -3.16 -8.16 19.57
CA GLU A 287 -3.21 -8.12 21.03
C GLU A 287 -2.09 -7.24 21.60
N GLY A 288 -2.32 -6.64 22.78
CA GLY A 288 -1.32 -5.82 23.48
C GLY A 288 -1.10 -4.41 22.93
N VAL A 289 -1.88 -3.97 21.95
CA VAL A 289 -1.76 -2.62 21.34
C VAL A 289 -2.69 -1.58 21.97
N LEU A 290 -3.86 -1.98 22.47
CA LEU A 290 -4.80 -1.09 23.12
C LEU A 290 -4.94 -1.47 24.60
N PRO A 291 -5.09 -0.49 25.51
CA PRO A 291 -5.22 -0.78 26.92
C PRO A 291 -6.56 -1.46 27.25
N GLY A 292 -6.57 -2.26 28.32
CA GLY A 292 -7.77 -2.95 28.82
C GLY A 292 -8.21 -4.12 27.95
N GLN A 293 -9.51 -4.20 27.65
CA GLN A 293 -10.11 -5.26 26.83
C GLN A 293 -10.42 -4.78 25.39
N ALA A 294 -9.92 -3.60 25.01
CA ALA A 294 -10.07 -3.09 23.66
C ALA A 294 -9.31 -3.98 22.66
N LYS A 295 -9.87 -4.15 21.46
CA LYS A 295 -9.35 -5.07 20.44
C LYS A 295 -9.06 -4.32 19.16
N LEU A 296 -7.86 -4.48 18.62
CA LEU A 296 -7.50 -4.02 17.29
C LEU A 296 -7.59 -5.18 16.31
N PHE A 297 -8.28 -4.98 15.19
CA PHE A 297 -8.44 -5.95 14.12
C PHE A 297 -7.77 -5.40 12.85
N ASP A 298 -6.75 -6.10 12.39
CA ASP A 298 -6.14 -5.88 11.09
C ASP A 298 -6.96 -6.61 10.02
N THR A 299 -7.47 -5.88 9.03
CA THR A 299 -8.20 -6.48 7.91
C THR A 299 -7.28 -6.69 6.71
N PRO A 300 -7.53 -7.66 5.83
CA PRO A 300 -6.89 -7.73 4.52
C PRO A 300 -6.92 -6.39 3.78
N GLY A 301 -5.80 -6.03 3.17
CA GLY A 301 -5.72 -4.81 2.36
C GLY A 301 -6.64 -4.92 1.15
N LEU A 302 -7.48 -3.92 0.93
CA LEU A 302 -8.43 -3.91 -0.17
C LEU A 302 -7.67 -3.79 -1.50
N LEU A 303 -7.97 -4.69 -2.43
CA LEU A 303 -7.49 -4.58 -3.80
C LEU A 303 -8.35 -3.55 -4.53
N HIS A 304 -7.68 -2.67 -5.28
CA HIS A 304 -8.34 -1.67 -6.11
C HIS A 304 -7.96 -1.94 -7.56
N PRO A 305 -8.81 -2.65 -8.34
CA PRO A 305 -8.51 -3.03 -9.73
C PRO A 305 -8.28 -1.84 -10.68
N HIS A 306 -8.71 -0.65 -10.25
CA HIS A 306 -8.53 0.60 -10.98
C HIS A 306 -7.18 1.28 -10.70
N GLN A 307 -6.34 0.74 -9.83
CA GLN A 307 -4.95 1.19 -9.68
C GLN A 307 -4.08 0.55 -10.75
N ILE A 308 -3.27 1.35 -11.43
CA ILE A 308 -2.36 0.85 -12.46
C ILE A 308 -1.30 -0.10 -11.87
N SER A 309 -0.89 0.12 -10.61
CA SER A 309 0.11 -0.68 -9.90
C SER A 309 -0.25 -2.16 -9.79
N THR A 310 -1.55 -2.50 -9.84
CA THR A 310 -2.03 -3.89 -9.80
C THR A 310 -1.72 -4.70 -11.08
N ARG A 311 -1.45 -4.01 -12.20
CA ARG A 311 -1.14 -4.62 -13.51
C ARG A 311 0.35 -4.67 -13.80
N LEU A 312 1.15 -4.03 -12.97
CA LEU A 312 2.59 -3.93 -13.11
C LEU A 312 3.29 -5.15 -12.49
N THR A 313 4.40 -5.56 -13.09
CA THR A 313 5.30 -6.55 -12.48
C THR A 313 5.95 -5.98 -11.23
N ARG A 314 6.56 -6.83 -10.39
CA ARG A 314 7.26 -6.36 -9.19
C ARG A 314 8.40 -5.37 -9.48
N GLU A 315 9.07 -5.52 -10.62
CA GLU A 315 10.17 -4.63 -11.01
C GLU A 315 9.62 -3.26 -11.42
N GLU A 316 8.55 -3.25 -12.22
CA GLU A 316 7.83 -2.03 -12.62
C GLU A 316 7.19 -1.33 -11.41
N GLN A 317 6.62 -2.09 -10.47
CA GLN A 317 6.06 -1.57 -9.21
C GLN A 317 7.11 -0.82 -8.39
N LYS A 318 8.37 -1.29 -8.35
CA LYS A 318 9.45 -0.58 -7.63
C LYS A 318 9.77 0.77 -8.26
N LEU A 319 9.66 0.89 -9.59
CA LEU A 319 9.87 2.15 -10.30
C LEU A 319 8.73 3.13 -10.03
N VAL A 320 7.49 2.65 -10.03
CA VAL A 320 6.29 3.47 -9.84
C VAL A 320 6.08 3.87 -8.38
N GLN A 321 6.47 3.01 -7.43
CA GLN A 321 6.30 3.26 -6.02
C GLN A 321 7.07 4.51 -5.58
N ILE A 322 6.32 5.46 -5.02
CA ILE A 322 6.89 6.64 -4.39
C ILE A 322 7.49 6.21 -3.05
N SER A 323 8.82 6.13 -3.01
CA SER A 323 9.61 5.71 -1.84
C SER A 323 10.53 6.82 -1.31
N LYS A 324 10.58 7.95 -2.01
CA LYS A 324 11.33 9.15 -1.66
C LYS A 324 10.41 10.35 -1.69
N GLU A 325 10.81 11.42 -1.01
CA GLU A 325 10.13 12.71 -1.07
C GLU A 325 9.94 13.13 -2.54
N LEU A 326 8.69 13.44 -2.87
CA LEU A 326 8.28 13.87 -4.19
C LEU A 326 8.95 15.18 -4.57
N LYS A 327 9.51 15.23 -5.78
CA LYS A 327 10.13 16.44 -6.33
C LYS A 327 9.29 16.99 -7.48
N PRO A 328 8.98 18.30 -7.48
CA PRO A 328 8.22 18.90 -8.56
C PRO A 328 9.05 18.91 -9.85
N ARG A 329 8.54 18.31 -10.92
CA ARG A 329 9.14 18.38 -12.26
C ARG A 329 8.23 19.18 -13.17
N THR A 330 8.57 20.45 -13.39
CA THR A 330 7.66 21.43 -14.01
C THR A 330 8.05 21.74 -15.43
N TYR A 331 7.09 21.67 -16.34
CA TYR A 331 7.21 22.11 -17.72
C TYR A 331 6.39 23.36 -17.98
N ARG A 332 6.87 24.18 -18.91
CA ARG A 332 6.12 25.26 -19.53
C ARG A 332 5.62 24.76 -20.89
N ILE A 333 4.32 24.61 -21.04
CA ILE A 333 3.71 23.90 -22.16
C ILE A 333 2.79 24.82 -22.95
N LYS A 334 2.72 24.61 -24.26
CA LYS A 334 1.79 25.29 -25.17
C LYS A 334 0.77 24.30 -25.71
N PRO A 335 -0.38 24.74 -26.23
CA PRO A 335 -1.28 23.88 -27.01
C PRO A 335 -0.53 23.09 -28.10
N GLY A 336 -0.99 21.87 -28.37
CA GLY A 336 -0.35 20.92 -29.29
C GLY A 336 0.90 20.22 -28.75
N HIS A 337 1.13 20.24 -27.43
CA HIS A 337 2.22 19.52 -26.76
C HIS A 337 1.68 18.54 -25.72
N SER A 338 2.50 17.51 -25.46
CA SER A 338 2.18 16.41 -24.56
C SER A 338 3.30 16.13 -23.57
N VAL A 339 2.94 15.70 -22.36
CA VAL A 339 3.88 15.18 -21.35
C VAL A 339 3.55 13.72 -21.04
N HIS A 340 4.56 12.87 -21.11
CA HIS A 340 4.47 11.46 -20.74
C HIS A 340 5.09 11.24 -19.37
N ILE A 341 4.47 10.37 -18.57
CA ILE A 341 5.04 9.74 -17.38
C ILE A 341 5.25 8.28 -17.75
N ALA A 342 6.48 7.93 -18.09
CA ALA A 342 6.82 6.63 -18.65
C ALA A 342 5.85 6.23 -19.79
N GLY A 343 5.61 4.93 -19.98
CA GLY A 343 4.57 4.39 -20.85
C GLY A 343 3.25 4.14 -20.11
N LEU A 344 2.95 4.93 -19.06
CA LEU A 344 1.81 4.69 -18.15
C LEU A 344 0.73 5.77 -18.19
N MET A 345 1.12 7.03 -18.41
CA MET A 345 0.16 8.14 -18.51
C MET A 345 0.70 9.24 -19.43
N ARG A 346 -0.19 9.86 -20.21
CA ARG A 346 0.13 11.02 -21.05
C ARG A 346 -0.91 12.12 -20.85
N LEU A 347 -0.45 13.37 -20.81
CA LEU A 347 -1.30 14.55 -20.80
C LEU A 347 -1.05 15.36 -22.08
N ASP A 348 -2.11 15.58 -22.85
CA ASP A 348 -2.12 16.42 -24.05
C ASP A 348 -2.78 17.76 -23.72
N ILE A 349 -2.13 18.86 -24.07
CA ILE A 349 -2.74 20.20 -24.04
C ILE A 349 -3.34 20.45 -25.43
N GLU A 350 -4.64 20.25 -25.58
CA GLU A 350 -5.31 20.28 -26.88
C GLU A 350 -5.70 21.71 -27.25
N GLU A 351 -6.53 22.33 -26.40
CA GLU A 351 -7.02 23.70 -26.58
C GLU A 351 -6.76 24.52 -25.32
N SER A 352 -6.49 25.81 -25.49
CA SER A 352 -6.28 26.73 -24.38
C SER A 352 -6.60 28.14 -24.83
N LEU A 353 -7.31 28.90 -23.99
CA LEU A 353 -7.52 30.33 -24.20
C LEU A 353 -6.27 31.17 -23.88
N VAL A 354 -5.21 30.51 -23.41
CA VAL A 354 -3.95 31.13 -23.01
C VAL A 354 -2.74 30.46 -23.65
N ASP A 355 -1.72 31.26 -23.97
CA ASP A 355 -0.56 30.84 -24.76
C ASP A 355 0.39 29.86 -24.07
N THR A 356 0.30 29.74 -22.75
CA THR A 356 1.22 28.93 -21.96
C THR A 356 0.46 28.34 -20.79
N ILE A 357 0.78 27.10 -20.40
CA ILE A 357 0.27 26.42 -19.22
C ILE A 357 1.47 25.85 -18.47
N TYR A 358 1.43 25.90 -17.13
CA TYR A 358 2.43 25.22 -16.32
C TYR A 358 1.89 23.85 -15.89
N VAL A 359 2.66 22.82 -16.17
CA VAL A 359 2.34 21.45 -15.76
C VAL A 359 3.46 20.93 -14.88
N THR A 360 3.14 20.66 -13.62
CA THR A 360 4.06 20.04 -12.67
C THR A 360 3.71 18.57 -12.49
N VAL A 361 4.67 17.70 -12.79
CA VAL A 361 4.54 16.26 -12.61
C VAL A 361 4.94 15.87 -11.19
N TRP A 362 4.01 15.23 -10.49
CA TRP A 362 4.20 14.64 -9.17
C TRP A 362 4.07 13.13 -9.28
N ALA A 363 5.21 12.46 -9.45
CA ALA A 363 5.31 11.01 -9.58
C ALA A 363 6.68 10.55 -9.07
N SER A 364 6.87 9.24 -8.94
CA SER A 364 8.16 8.67 -8.53
C SER A 364 9.33 9.27 -9.35
N PRO A 365 10.44 9.65 -8.69
CA PRO A 365 11.59 10.25 -9.37
C PRO A 365 12.32 9.26 -10.28
N TYR A 366 12.03 7.97 -10.17
CA TYR A 366 12.58 6.91 -11.01
C TYR A 366 11.89 6.79 -12.36
N LEU A 367 10.72 7.41 -12.52
CA LEU A 367 9.97 7.36 -13.78
C LEU A 367 10.51 8.40 -14.76
N PRO A 368 10.88 8.00 -15.99
CA PRO A 368 11.28 8.93 -17.03
C PRO A 368 10.07 9.78 -17.45
N LEU A 369 10.33 11.06 -17.73
CA LEU A 369 9.34 11.94 -18.33
C LEU A 369 9.78 12.35 -19.72
N HIS A 370 8.81 12.56 -20.60
CA HIS A 370 9.07 13.07 -21.94
C HIS A 370 8.05 14.14 -22.34
N MET A 371 8.54 15.34 -22.66
CA MET A 371 7.73 16.42 -23.25
C MET A 371 8.03 16.54 -24.74
N GLY A 372 6.98 16.51 -25.58
CA GLY A 372 7.10 16.67 -27.03
C GLY A 372 5.82 17.20 -27.68
N ARG A 373 5.83 17.34 -29.01
CA ARG A 373 4.61 17.72 -29.76
C ARG A 373 3.63 16.56 -29.83
N THR A 374 2.34 16.85 -29.71
CA THR A 374 1.27 15.85 -29.70
C THR A 374 1.18 15.09 -31.03
N GLU A 375 1.52 15.73 -32.16
CA GLU A 375 1.59 15.09 -33.48
C GLU A 375 2.56 13.89 -33.52
N ASN A 376 3.61 13.91 -32.69
CA ASN A 376 4.59 12.83 -32.60
C ASN A 376 4.24 11.78 -31.53
N ALA A 377 3.09 11.91 -30.85
CA ALA A 377 2.75 11.02 -29.74
C ALA A 377 2.50 9.57 -30.17
N CYS A 378 2.05 9.33 -31.42
CA CYS A 378 1.92 7.96 -31.95
C CYS A 378 3.30 7.33 -32.20
N LYS A 379 4.22 8.06 -32.82
CA LYS A 379 5.62 7.61 -32.99
C LYS A 379 6.30 7.36 -31.65
N MET A 380 6.03 8.21 -30.66
CA MET A 380 6.53 8.04 -29.29
C MET A 380 6.06 6.73 -28.65
N LEU A 381 4.82 6.32 -28.93
CA LEU A 381 4.28 5.03 -28.48
C LEU A 381 5.04 3.88 -29.12
N GLU A 382 5.18 3.91 -30.45
CA GLU A 382 5.81 2.85 -31.25
C GLU A 382 7.32 2.71 -30.97
N ASP A 383 8.05 3.82 -30.91
CA ASP A 383 9.53 3.80 -30.87
C ASP A 383 10.09 3.71 -29.45
N HIS A 384 9.31 4.07 -28.42
CA HIS A 384 9.87 4.31 -27.09
C HIS A 384 9.16 3.60 -25.93
N PHE A 385 7.92 3.12 -26.09
CA PHE A 385 7.31 2.30 -25.03
C PHE A 385 8.03 0.95 -24.96
N GLY A 386 8.26 0.46 -23.74
CA GLY A 386 9.10 -0.73 -23.55
C GLY A 386 10.61 -0.44 -23.58
N HIS A 387 11.04 0.73 -24.08
CA HIS A 387 12.46 1.14 -24.24
C HIS A 387 12.85 2.31 -23.33
N GLN A 388 12.65 3.54 -23.78
CA GLN A 388 12.99 4.75 -23.00
C GLN A 388 11.84 5.18 -22.08
N LEU A 389 10.59 4.88 -22.46
CA LEU A 389 9.39 5.11 -21.66
C LEU A 389 9.01 3.84 -20.89
N GLN A 390 9.87 3.46 -19.95
CA GLN A 390 9.61 2.35 -19.03
C GLN A 390 9.15 2.87 -17.66
N PRO A 391 8.24 2.17 -16.98
CA PRO A 391 7.49 0.99 -17.42
C PRO A 391 6.36 1.31 -18.43
N PRO A 392 5.82 0.31 -19.18
CA PRO A 392 6.15 -1.12 -19.15
C PRO A 392 7.59 -1.44 -19.61
N THR A 393 8.17 -2.52 -19.12
CA THR A 393 9.52 -2.97 -19.51
C THR A 393 9.42 -4.02 -20.62
N GLY A 394 9.86 -3.67 -21.83
CA GLY A 394 9.73 -4.51 -23.03
C GLY A 394 8.42 -4.29 -23.80
N GLU A 395 8.46 -4.51 -25.10
CA GLU A 395 7.34 -4.20 -26.03
C GLU A 395 6.10 -5.07 -25.80
N GLN A 396 6.31 -6.37 -25.53
CA GLN A 396 5.21 -7.33 -25.31
C GLN A 396 4.35 -6.98 -24.09
N ARG A 397 4.91 -6.26 -23.10
CA ARG A 397 4.23 -5.87 -21.87
C ARG A 397 3.14 -4.82 -22.08
N ILE A 398 3.17 -4.08 -23.19
CA ILE A 398 2.18 -3.03 -23.49
C ILE A 398 0.79 -3.65 -23.66
N GLU A 399 0.69 -4.76 -24.39
CA GLU A 399 -0.57 -5.47 -24.65
C GLU A 399 -1.18 -6.05 -23.37
N GLU A 400 -0.33 -6.45 -22.42
CA GLU A 400 -0.75 -7.01 -21.13
C GLU A 400 -1.37 -5.96 -20.18
N LEU A 401 -1.08 -4.66 -20.38
CA LEU A 401 -1.60 -3.58 -19.53
C LEU A 401 -3.02 -3.13 -19.91
N GLY A 402 -3.46 -3.47 -21.12
CA GLY A 402 -4.79 -3.16 -21.65
C GLY A 402 -4.78 -2.16 -22.79
N LYS A 403 -5.93 -1.55 -23.05
CA LYS A 403 -6.11 -0.59 -24.16
C LYS A 403 -5.72 0.82 -23.72
N TRP A 404 -4.94 1.51 -24.54
CA TRP A 404 -4.60 2.91 -24.34
C TRP A 404 -5.78 3.82 -24.72
N VAL A 405 -6.40 4.47 -23.74
CA VAL A 405 -7.67 5.22 -23.92
C VAL A 405 -7.53 6.69 -23.53
N ARG A 406 -8.19 7.57 -24.30
CA ARG A 406 -8.29 9.02 -24.04
C ARG A 406 -9.48 9.34 -23.14
N ARG A 407 -9.28 10.27 -22.21
CA ARG A 407 -10.33 10.96 -21.46
C ARG A 407 -10.13 12.46 -21.60
N GLU A 408 -11.19 13.16 -21.97
CA GLU A 408 -11.19 14.61 -22.10
C GLU A 408 -11.59 15.27 -20.77
N PHE A 409 -10.85 16.31 -20.38
CA PHE A 409 -11.18 17.15 -19.24
C PHE A 409 -11.15 18.62 -19.63
N ARG A 410 -12.17 19.36 -19.23
CA ARG A 410 -12.20 20.83 -19.33
C ARG A 410 -11.85 21.40 -17.97
N ILE A 411 -10.84 22.24 -17.92
CA ILE A 411 -10.37 22.84 -16.67
C ILE A 411 -10.38 24.35 -16.76
N CYS A 412 -10.59 24.99 -15.62
CA CYS A 412 -10.39 26.43 -15.44
C CYS A 412 -9.42 26.68 -14.30
N GLY A 413 -8.66 27.76 -14.40
CA GLY A 413 -7.71 28.19 -13.38
C GLY A 413 -7.64 29.70 -13.31
N ASN A 414 -7.26 30.21 -12.13
CA ASN A 414 -7.24 31.65 -11.85
C ASN A 414 -5.83 32.21 -11.63
N SER A 415 -4.79 31.37 -11.69
CA SER A 415 -3.42 31.77 -11.36
C SER A 415 -2.36 30.99 -12.14
N TRP A 416 -1.29 31.69 -12.51
CA TRP A 416 -0.09 31.14 -13.13
C TRP A 416 0.90 30.57 -12.11
N ASP A 417 0.86 31.07 -10.88
CA ASP A 417 1.85 30.78 -9.84
C ASP A 417 1.43 29.64 -8.92
N SER A 418 0.16 29.24 -9.00
CA SER A 418 -0.40 28.12 -8.25
C SER A 418 -1.14 27.18 -9.16
N SER A 419 -0.86 25.88 -9.02
CA SER A 419 -1.68 24.83 -9.59
C SER A 419 -3.12 24.95 -9.06
N SER A 420 -4.07 24.94 -9.97
CA SER A 420 -5.50 25.03 -9.65
C SER A 420 -6.13 23.64 -9.59
N VAL A 421 -5.72 22.76 -10.51
CA VAL A 421 -6.33 21.45 -10.71
C VAL A 421 -5.25 20.38 -10.80
N ASP A 422 -5.50 19.24 -10.16
CA ASP A 422 -4.70 18.02 -10.33
C ASP A 422 -5.47 17.01 -11.18
N VAL A 423 -4.77 16.40 -12.14
CA VAL A 423 -5.20 15.21 -12.89
C VAL A 423 -4.44 14.02 -12.32
N ALA A 424 -5.08 13.24 -11.45
CA ALA A 424 -4.46 12.13 -10.73
C ALA A 424 -4.83 10.77 -11.31
N ALA A 425 -3.83 9.93 -11.58
CA ALA A 425 -4.02 8.54 -11.97
C ALA A 425 -3.71 7.61 -10.78
N ALA A 426 -4.67 6.74 -10.45
CA ALA A 426 -4.59 5.88 -9.29
C ALA A 426 -3.36 4.94 -9.35
N GLY A 427 -2.50 5.04 -8.34
CA GLY A 427 -1.29 4.23 -8.21
C GLY A 427 -0.07 4.71 -9.00
N LEU A 428 -0.07 5.92 -9.57
CA LEU A 428 1.05 6.47 -10.35
C LEU A 428 1.55 7.82 -9.83
N GLY A 429 0.62 8.77 -9.66
CA GLY A 429 0.94 10.17 -9.44
C GLY A 429 -0.09 11.09 -10.11
N TRP A 430 0.27 12.36 -10.28
CA TRP A 430 -0.62 13.33 -10.91
C TRP A 430 0.12 14.43 -11.66
N PHE A 431 -0.61 15.06 -12.58
CA PHE A 431 -0.25 16.34 -13.17
C PHE A 431 -0.94 17.45 -12.40
N ALA A 432 -0.18 18.38 -11.84
CA ALA A 432 -0.72 19.62 -11.27
C ALA A 432 -0.65 20.72 -12.34
N VAL A 433 -1.80 21.30 -12.67
CA VAL A 433 -1.96 22.24 -13.78
C VAL A 433 -2.21 23.65 -13.25
N GLY A 434 -1.29 24.56 -13.56
CA GLY A 434 -1.37 25.99 -13.28
C GLY A 434 -1.65 26.78 -14.55
N LEU A 435 -2.81 27.45 -14.58
CA LEU A 435 -3.22 28.33 -15.67
C LEU A 435 -4.11 29.47 -15.15
N LYS A 436 -4.19 30.55 -15.91
CA LYS A 436 -5.15 31.64 -15.72
C LYS A 436 -6.10 31.74 -16.93
N GLY A 437 -7.10 30.87 -16.98
CA GLY A 437 -8.01 30.75 -18.11
C GLY A 437 -8.62 29.36 -18.17
N GLU A 438 -9.08 28.98 -19.35
CA GLU A 438 -9.66 27.66 -19.62
C GLU A 438 -8.79 26.86 -20.59
N ALA A 439 -8.75 25.55 -20.39
CA ALA A 439 -8.05 24.62 -21.26
C ALA A 439 -8.80 23.28 -21.37
N VAL A 440 -8.64 22.63 -22.52
CA VAL A 440 -9.09 21.27 -22.79
C VAL A 440 -7.87 20.34 -22.77
N LEU A 441 -7.95 19.31 -21.95
CA LEU A 441 -6.90 18.34 -21.71
C LEU A 441 -7.31 16.96 -22.22
N GLY A 442 -6.43 16.34 -23.01
CA GLY A 442 -6.54 14.93 -23.38
C GLY A 442 -5.66 14.08 -22.47
N VAL A 443 -6.25 13.31 -21.57
CA VAL A 443 -5.50 12.43 -20.66
C VAL A 443 -5.58 11.01 -21.16
N TRP A 444 -4.43 10.39 -21.39
CA TRP A 444 -4.34 9.02 -21.86
C TRP A 444 -3.70 8.11 -20.82
N THR A 445 -4.30 6.95 -20.62
CA THR A 445 -3.79 5.86 -19.80
C THR A 445 -4.48 4.55 -20.19
N TYR A 446 -4.16 3.44 -19.53
CA TYR A 446 -4.81 2.16 -19.80
C TYR A 446 -6.25 2.11 -19.31
N ASP A 447 -7.11 1.40 -20.03
CA ASP A 447 -8.52 1.24 -19.73
C ASP A 447 -8.75 0.66 -18.33
N GLY A 448 -9.79 1.12 -17.63
CA GLY A 448 -10.07 0.72 -16.25
C GLY A 448 -9.17 1.35 -15.18
N VAL A 449 -8.05 2.03 -15.52
CA VAL A 449 -7.32 2.87 -14.55
C VAL A 449 -8.19 4.08 -14.18
N ASP A 450 -8.33 4.38 -12.90
CA ASP A 450 -9.09 5.55 -12.47
C ASP A 450 -8.26 6.83 -12.64
N VAL A 451 -8.89 7.84 -13.25
CA VAL A 451 -8.30 9.16 -13.48
C VAL A 451 -9.25 10.17 -12.89
N THR A 452 -8.80 10.84 -11.85
CA THR A 452 -9.58 11.78 -11.06
C THR A 452 -9.11 13.20 -11.35
N LEU A 453 -10.06 14.08 -11.66
CA LEU A 453 -9.86 15.53 -11.60
C LEU A 453 -10.16 16.01 -10.17
N ARG A 454 -9.24 16.74 -9.54
CA ARG A 454 -9.38 17.20 -8.15
C ARG A 454 -8.73 18.56 -7.90
N ASN A 455 -9.08 19.19 -6.79
CA ASN A 455 -8.39 20.39 -6.31
C ASN A 455 -6.91 20.11 -6.06
N SER A 456 -6.04 21.07 -6.34
CA SER A 456 -4.60 20.84 -6.21
C SER A 456 -4.15 20.57 -4.78
N LEU A 457 -3.53 19.40 -4.58
CA LEU A 457 -2.92 18.99 -3.31
C LEU A 457 -1.70 19.87 -3.00
N ILE A 458 -0.85 20.08 -4.00
CA ILE A 458 0.38 20.88 -3.90
C ILE A 458 0.28 22.03 -4.90
N PRO A 459 -0.05 23.25 -4.43
CA PRO A 459 -0.20 24.40 -5.30
C PRO A 459 1.11 24.84 -5.95
N TYR A 460 2.24 24.53 -5.31
CA TYR A 460 3.54 25.08 -5.70
C TYR A 460 4.13 24.32 -6.88
N ARG A 461 4.69 25.07 -7.82
CA ARG A 461 5.50 24.56 -8.93
C ARG A 461 7.00 24.68 -8.62
N SER A 462 7.83 23.95 -9.35
CA SER A 462 9.28 24.14 -9.30
C SER A 462 9.66 25.52 -9.85
N GLN A 463 10.68 26.16 -9.28
CA GLN A 463 11.29 27.36 -9.87
C GLN A 463 12.25 27.03 -11.02
N ILE A 464 12.74 25.78 -11.06
CA ILE A 464 13.60 25.26 -12.12
C ILE A 464 12.74 24.39 -13.03
N PHE A 465 12.68 24.74 -14.31
CA PHE A 465 11.86 24.03 -15.29
C PHE A 465 12.65 22.94 -16.00
N GLU A 466 11.96 21.84 -16.26
CA GLU A 466 12.42 20.77 -17.12
C GLU A 466 12.42 21.23 -18.59
N VAL A 467 13.31 20.64 -19.38
CA VAL A 467 13.46 20.93 -20.81
C VAL A 467 12.70 19.90 -21.64
N ALA A 468 12.30 20.27 -22.86
CA ALA A 468 11.71 19.34 -23.82
C ALA A 468 12.59 18.09 -24.06
N GLY A 469 11.95 16.97 -24.37
CA GLY A 469 12.60 15.67 -24.53
C GLY A 469 12.62 14.84 -23.25
N PHE A 470 13.53 13.86 -23.20
CA PHE A 470 13.62 12.90 -22.10
C PHE A 470 14.31 13.50 -20.87
N THR A 471 13.70 13.29 -19.70
CA THR A 471 14.25 13.67 -18.39
C THR A 471 14.15 12.47 -17.44
N GLY A 472 15.15 12.31 -16.56
CA GLY A 472 15.17 11.25 -15.54
C GLY A 472 16.03 10.01 -15.82
N LEU A 473 16.53 9.82 -17.06
CA LEU A 473 17.33 8.64 -17.45
C LEU A 473 18.81 8.64 -17.00
N LYS A 474 19.33 9.73 -16.40
CA LYS A 474 20.78 9.88 -16.18
C LYS A 474 21.38 9.02 -15.06
N ASN A 475 20.59 8.38 -14.19
CA ASN A 475 21.12 7.73 -12.97
C ASN A 475 20.73 6.25 -12.76
N CYS A 476 20.03 5.58 -13.69
CA CYS A 476 19.56 4.20 -13.47
C CYS A 476 20.46 3.09 -14.03
N LEU A 477 21.55 3.40 -14.74
CA LEU A 477 22.47 2.39 -15.31
C LEU A 477 23.81 2.26 -14.55
N LYS A 478 23.95 2.89 -13.38
CA LYS A 478 25.13 2.73 -12.51
C LYS A 478 24.70 2.57 -11.05
N SER A 479 24.27 1.38 -10.67
CA SER A 479 24.40 0.86 -9.29
C SER A 479 24.12 -0.64 -9.27
#